data_AF-A0A376WA68-F1
#
_entry.id   AF-A0A376WA68-F1
#
_cell.length_a   1.000
_cell.length_b   1.000
_cell.length_c   1.000
_cell.angle_alpha   90.00
_cell.angle_beta   90.00
_cell.angle_gamma   90.00
#
_symmetry.space_group_name_H-M   'P 1'
#
loop_
_entity.id
_entity.type
_entity.pdbx_description
1 polymer ?
#
loop_
_entity_poly.entity_id
_entity_poly.type
_entity_poly.pdbx_seq_one_letter_code
_entity_poly.pdbx_strand_id
1 'polypeptide(L)'
;MIIEKVMNNNCVQASMNGQEVIISGPGVGYNKKYGMSVPEHPANRIFYVRNEQKNKLYKLIEHVDIEYVFVAEKIVQYAEKNLEKNLNPSLLLILADHISNAISRVVSGIQINNVFLDEIKRCTKQSMR
;
A
#
# COMPACT_ATOMS: atom_id res chain seq x y z
N MET A 1 20.45 7.99 -4.25
CA MET A 1 19.01 8.16 -4.58
C MET A 1 18.62 9.60 -4.32
N ILE A 2 17.98 10.26 -5.29
CA ILE A 2 17.56 11.66 -5.19
C ILE A 2 16.03 11.71 -5.15
N ILE A 3 15.49 12.57 -4.29
CA ILE A 3 14.05 12.79 -4.13
C ILE A 3 13.51 13.56 -5.33
N GLU A 4 12.51 12.97 -6.00
CA GLU A 4 11.77 13.58 -7.11
C GLU A 4 10.40 14.13 -6.67
N LYS A 5 9.82 13.60 -5.59
CA LYS A 5 8.60 14.13 -4.98
C LYS A 5 8.52 13.70 -3.52
N VAL A 6 8.09 14.61 -2.65
CA VAL A 6 7.72 14.26 -1.27
C VAL A 6 6.23 13.93 -1.27
N MET A 7 5.89 12.72 -0.83
CA MET A 7 4.48 12.27 -0.80
C MET A 7 3.85 12.61 0.54
N ASN A 8 4.50 12.18 1.63
CA ASN A 8 4.14 12.50 3.00
C ASN A 8 5.39 12.43 3.91
N ASN A 9 5.23 12.57 5.23
CA ASN A 9 6.36 12.58 6.17
C ASN A 9 7.19 11.28 6.15
N ASN A 10 6.57 10.14 5.83
CA ASN A 10 7.19 8.81 5.87
C ASN A 10 7.35 8.18 4.48
N CYS A 11 7.13 8.95 3.40
CA CYS A 11 7.13 8.42 2.05
C CYS A 11 7.61 9.46 1.03
N VAL A 12 8.58 9.08 0.19
CA VAL A 12 9.10 9.89 -0.92
C VAL A 12 9.16 9.09 -2.20
N GLN A 13 9.01 9.77 -3.33
CA GLN A 13 9.36 9.25 -4.65
C GLN A 13 10.81 9.61 -4.95
N ALA A 14 11.58 8.65 -5.45
CA ALA A 14 12.95 8.82 -5.85
C ALA A 14 13.27 8.03 -7.13
N SER A 15 14.38 8.37 -7.77
CA SER A 15 14.95 7.56 -8.86
C SER A 15 16.15 6.75 -8.37
N MET A 16 16.14 5.47 -8.70
CA MET A 16 17.21 4.51 -8.44
C MET A 16 17.57 3.81 -9.76
N ASN A 17 18.78 4.03 -10.27
CA ASN A 17 19.28 3.45 -11.52
C ASN A 17 18.35 3.68 -12.74
N GLY A 18 17.69 4.83 -12.81
CA GLY A 18 16.75 5.16 -13.88
C GLY A 18 15.36 4.54 -13.72
N GLN A 19 15.12 3.78 -12.64
CA GLN A 19 13.79 3.30 -12.26
C GLN A 19 13.22 4.16 -11.13
N GLU A 20 11.96 4.49 -11.26
CA GLU A 20 11.22 5.23 -10.26
C GLU A 20 10.76 4.30 -9.14
N VAL A 21 11.05 4.72 -7.92
CA VAL A 21 10.76 3.95 -6.72
C VAL A 21 10.08 4.82 -5.69
N ILE A 22 9.22 4.20 -4.89
CA ILE A 22 8.72 4.78 -3.65
C ILE A 22 9.62 4.28 -2.52
N ILE A 23 10.02 5.19 -1.65
CA ILE A 23 10.79 4.87 -0.45
C ILE A 23 9.94 5.20 0.76
N SER A 24 9.63 4.18 1.56
CA SER A 24 9.03 4.35 2.88
C SER A 24 10.09 4.29 3.96
N GLY A 25 9.91 5.06 5.01
CA GLY A 25 10.80 5.02 6.16
C GLY A 25 10.43 6.06 7.22
N PRO A 26 10.85 5.86 8.48
CA PRO A 26 10.56 6.81 9.55
C PRO A 26 11.10 8.20 9.21
N GLY A 27 10.21 9.18 9.00
CA GLY A 27 10.60 10.56 8.72
C GLY A 27 11.36 10.78 7.40
N VAL A 28 11.34 9.83 6.45
CA VAL A 28 12.11 9.93 5.20
C VAL A 28 11.73 11.15 4.35
N GLY A 29 10.48 11.60 4.43
CA GLY A 29 9.98 12.81 3.77
C GLY A 29 9.95 14.05 4.66
N TYR A 30 10.24 13.91 5.95
CA TYR A 30 10.17 15.01 6.91
C TYR A 30 11.25 16.07 6.62
N ASN A 31 10.80 17.31 6.43
CA ASN A 31 11.66 18.46 6.07
C ASN A 31 12.55 18.20 4.84
N LYS A 32 12.06 17.41 3.89
CA LYS A 32 12.71 17.17 2.60
C LYS A 32 12.03 17.95 1.48
N LYS A 33 12.74 18.11 0.38
CA LYS A 33 12.26 18.74 -0.86
C LYS A 33 12.90 18.08 -2.07
N TYR A 34 12.34 18.40 -3.24
CA TYR A 34 12.89 17.99 -4.53
C TYR A 34 14.40 18.23 -4.62
N GLY A 35 15.12 17.26 -5.19
CA GLY A 35 16.56 17.33 -5.42
C GLY A 35 17.43 17.00 -4.20
N MET A 36 16.84 16.78 -3.01
CA MET A 36 17.60 16.32 -1.85
C MET A 36 17.91 14.82 -1.92
N SER A 37 18.98 14.40 -1.23
CA SER A 37 19.26 12.99 -1.01
C SER A 37 18.22 12.36 -0.10
N VAL A 38 17.88 11.12 -0.40
CA VAL A 38 17.08 10.27 0.49
C VAL A 38 17.96 9.93 1.70
N PRO A 39 17.51 10.20 2.94
CA PRO A 39 18.28 9.85 4.13
C PRO A 39 18.38 8.33 4.24
N GLU A 40 19.59 7.83 4.46
CA GLU A 40 19.81 6.40 4.70
C GLU A 40 19.26 6.03 6.08
N HIS A 41 18.50 4.95 6.13
CA HIS A 41 17.98 4.40 7.36
C HIS A 41 17.72 2.90 7.18
N PRO A 42 18.08 2.04 8.15
CA PRO A 42 17.95 0.59 8.02
C PRO A 42 16.50 0.10 7.87
N ALA A 43 15.54 0.89 8.37
CA ALA A 43 14.12 0.60 8.21
C ALA A 43 13.51 1.13 6.90
N ASN A 44 14.30 1.77 6.03
CA ASN A 44 13.79 2.21 4.74
C ASN A 44 13.42 1.00 3.88
N ARG A 45 12.24 1.05 3.27
CA ARG A 45 11.78 0.06 2.31
C ARG A 45 11.57 0.70 0.96
N ILE A 46 11.86 -0.08 -0.07
CA ILE A 46 11.75 0.33 -1.47
C ILE A 46 10.58 -0.42 -2.08
N PHE A 47 9.65 0.31 -2.69
CA PHE A 47 8.56 -0.23 -3.46
C PHE A 47 8.74 0.17 -4.93
N TYR A 48 8.88 -0.83 -5.81
CA TYR A 48 9.04 -0.61 -7.23
C TYR A 48 7.69 -0.41 -7.91
N VAL A 49 7.53 0.71 -8.60
CA VAL A 49 6.24 1.06 -9.19
C VAL A 49 6.08 0.41 -10.56
N ARG A 50 5.02 -0.37 -10.74
CA ARG A 50 4.63 -0.90 -12.05
C ARG A 50 3.83 0.15 -12.83
N ASN A 51 4.13 0.31 -14.13
CA ASN A 51 3.61 1.39 -14.96
C ASN A 51 2.07 1.49 -15.02
N GLU A 52 1.36 0.37 -15.04
CA GLU A 52 -0.08 0.32 -15.32
C GLU A 52 -0.96 1.01 -14.25
N GLN A 53 -0.45 1.16 -13.02
CA GLN A 53 -1.23 1.71 -11.90
C GLN A 53 -0.53 2.83 -11.13
N LYS A 54 0.58 3.34 -11.68
CA LYS A 54 1.44 4.36 -11.07
C LYS A 54 0.65 5.56 -10.54
N ASN A 55 -0.17 6.19 -11.39
CA ASN A 55 -0.92 7.40 -11.01
C ASN A 55 -1.93 7.14 -9.88
N LYS A 56 -2.54 5.94 -9.85
CA LYS A 56 -3.49 5.57 -8.79
C LYS A 56 -2.77 5.31 -7.48
N LEU A 57 -1.63 4.64 -7.53
CA LEU A 57 -0.76 4.41 -6.37
C LEU A 57 -0.31 5.74 -5.75
N TYR A 58 0.13 6.70 -6.57
CA TYR A 58 0.57 8.00 -6.06
C TYR A 58 -0.53 8.78 -5.38
N LYS A 59 -1.73 8.82 -5.96
CA LYS A 59 -2.88 9.45 -5.30
C LYS A 59 -3.25 8.76 -4.00
N LEU A 60 -3.13 7.43 -3.94
CA LEU A 60 -3.42 6.68 -2.73
C LEU A 60 -2.44 7.04 -1.61
N ILE A 61 -1.14 7.02 -1.88
CA ILE A 61 -0.10 7.22 -0.85
C ILE A 61 0.07 8.67 -0.39
N GLU A 62 -0.59 9.63 -1.03
CA GLU A 62 -0.74 11.00 -0.52
C GLU A 62 -1.59 11.04 0.75
N HIS A 63 -2.51 10.10 0.93
CA HIS A 63 -3.45 10.06 2.06
C HIS A 63 -3.41 8.75 2.85
N VAL A 64 -2.82 7.71 2.30
CA VAL A 64 -2.70 6.37 2.91
C VAL A 64 -1.23 6.08 3.14
N ASP A 65 -0.90 5.55 4.31
CA ASP A 65 0.46 5.10 4.57
C ASP A 65 0.82 3.95 3.62
N ILE A 66 1.98 4.03 2.98
CA ILE A 66 2.53 3.00 2.08
C ILE A 66 2.69 1.66 2.81
N GLU A 67 2.77 1.67 4.14
CA GLU A 67 2.67 0.48 4.99
C GLU A 67 1.43 -0.38 4.68
N TYR A 68 0.28 0.25 4.44
CA TYR A 68 -0.93 -0.48 4.06
C TYR A 68 -0.84 -1.10 2.67
N VAL A 69 -0.06 -0.50 1.77
CA VAL A 69 0.23 -1.07 0.45
C VAL A 69 1.12 -2.31 0.59
N PHE A 70 2.14 -2.28 1.45
CA PHE A 70 2.96 -3.47 1.73
C PHE A 70 2.16 -4.60 2.38
N VAL A 71 1.24 -4.27 3.29
CA VAL A 71 0.35 -5.27 3.89
C VAL A 71 -0.59 -5.86 2.84
N ALA A 72 -1.20 -5.01 2.00
CA ALA A 72 -2.06 -5.46 0.91
C ALA A 72 -1.30 -6.34 -0.09
N GLU A 73 -0.05 -6.02 -0.42
CA GLU A 73 0.79 -6.85 -1.28
C GLU A 73 0.98 -8.25 -0.70
N LYS A 74 1.31 -8.35 0.60
CA LYS A 74 1.44 -9.65 1.28
C LYS A 74 0.13 -10.45 1.25
N ILE A 75 -1.01 -9.79 1.44
CA ILE A 75 -2.32 -10.46 1.39
C ILE A 75 -2.65 -10.93 -0.03
N VAL A 76 -2.41 -10.10 -1.05
CA VAL A 76 -2.63 -10.47 -2.45
C VAL A 76 -1.73 -11.64 -2.83
N GLN A 77 -0.43 -11.60 -2.51
CA GLN A 77 0.50 -12.71 -2.76
C GLN A 77 0.06 -13.99 -2.05
N TYR A 78 -0.38 -13.88 -0.80
CA TYR A 78 -0.93 -15.02 -0.06
C TYR A 78 -2.16 -15.59 -0.77
N ALA A 79 -3.10 -14.75 -1.20
CA ALA A 79 -4.31 -15.17 -1.90
C ALA A 79 -4.01 -15.81 -3.25
N GLU A 80 -3.11 -15.22 -4.06
CA GLU A 80 -2.67 -15.78 -5.34
C GLU A 80 -2.07 -17.17 -5.18
N LYS A 81 -1.21 -17.35 -4.16
CA LYS A 81 -0.61 -18.65 -3.85
C LYS A 81 -1.64 -19.70 -3.45
N ASN A 82 -2.60 -19.34 -2.61
CA ASN A 82 -3.63 -20.28 -2.13
C ASN A 82 -4.71 -20.59 -3.16
N LEU A 83 -4.98 -19.67 -4.09
CA LEU A 83 -5.98 -19.82 -5.15
C LEU A 83 -5.39 -20.35 -6.46
N GLU A 84 -4.05 -20.47 -6.54
CA GLU A 84 -3.29 -20.87 -7.73
C GLU A 84 -3.63 -20.04 -8.97
N LYS A 85 -3.90 -18.74 -8.77
CA LYS A 85 -4.34 -17.81 -9.82
C LYS A 85 -3.75 -16.43 -9.59
N ASN A 86 -3.41 -15.75 -10.69
CA ASN A 86 -3.11 -14.33 -10.64
C ASN A 86 -4.40 -13.55 -10.39
N LEU A 87 -4.34 -12.62 -9.45
CA LEU A 87 -5.45 -11.73 -9.14
C LEU A 87 -5.34 -10.45 -9.97
N ASN A 88 -6.44 -9.71 -10.08
CA ASN A 88 -6.44 -8.44 -10.79
C ASN A 88 -5.45 -7.49 -10.10
N PRO A 89 -4.48 -6.88 -10.82
CA PRO A 89 -3.51 -5.97 -10.22
C PRO A 89 -4.13 -4.81 -9.44
N SER A 90 -5.36 -4.39 -9.81
CA SER A 90 -6.11 -3.33 -9.13
C SER A 90 -6.52 -3.70 -7.71
N LEU A 91 -6.56 -4.99 -7.39
CA LEU A 91 -6.90 -5.49 -6.05
C LEU A 91 -5.93 -4.96 -5.00
N LEU A 92 -4.65 -4.80 -5.35
CA LEU A 92 -3.63 -4.27 -4.44
C LEU A 92 -4.03 -2.90 -3.89
N LEU A 93 -4.39 -1.97 -4.79
CA LEU A 93 -4.74 -0.60 -4.41
C LEU A 93 -6.08 -0.54 -3.67
N ILE A 94 -7.06 -1.32 -4.13
CA ILE A 94 -8.38 -1.42 -3.49
C ILE A 94 -8.23 -1.94 -2.05
N LEU A 95 -7.44 -3.00 -1.87
CA LEU A 95 -7.24 -3.61 -0.57
C LEU A 95 -6.46 -2.69 0.38
N ALA A 96 -5.43 -2.00 -0.11
CA ALA A 96 -4.68 -1.04 0.70
C ALA A 96 -5.58 0.09 1.23
N ASP A 97 -6.44 0.65 0.38
CA ASP A 97 -7.42 1.67 0.78
C ASP A 97 -8.43 1.11 1.80
N HIS A 98 -8.97 -0.09 1.55
CA HIS A 98 -9.90 -0.74 2.47
C HIS A 98 -9.29 -1.02 3.84
N ILE A 99 -8.03 -1.48 3.90
CA ILE A 99 -7.32 -1.71 5.16
C ILE A 99 -7.14 -0.42 5.93
N SER A 100 -6.67 0.65 5.25
CA SER A 100 -6.52 1.98 5.85
C SER A 100 -7.83 2.47 6.46
N ASN A 101 -8.92 2.38 5.70
CA ASN A 101 -10.25 2.80 6.15
C ASN A 101 -10.81 1.90 7.26
N ALA A 102 -10.55 0.60 7.23
CA ALA A 102 -10.94 -0.31 8.32
C ALA A 102 -10.23 0.03 9.63
N ILE A 103 -8.92 0.27 9.59
CA ILE A 103 -8.12 0.64 10.76
C ILE A 103 -8.55 2.01 11.30
N SER A 104 -8.72 3.01 10.43
CA SER A 104 -9.19 4.34 10.81
C SER A 104 -10.52 4.30 11.58
N ARG A 105 -11.46 3.46 11.12
CA ARG A 105 -12.75 3.26 11.81
C ARG A 105 -12.58 2.64 13.19
N VAL A 106 -11.76 1.59 13.31
CA VAL A 106 -11.50 0.92 14.61
C VAL A 106 -10.85 1.89 15.59
N VAL A 107 -9.86 2.68 15.16
CA VAL A 107 -9.21 3.72 15.97
C VAL A 107 -10.21 4.79 16.40
N SER A 108 -11.19 5.11 15.56
CA SER A 108 -12.26 6.08 15.85
C SER A 108 -13.40 5.48 16.67
N GLY A 109 -13.31 4.23 17.12
CA GLY A 109 -14.37 3.55 17.89
C GLY A 109 -15.62 3.19 17.06
N ILE A 110 -15.54 3.23 15.73
CA ILE A 110 -16.65 2.88 14.84
C ILE A 110 -16.64 1.37 14.61
N GLN A 111 -17.62 0.68 15.21
CA GLN A 111 -17.83 -0.75 14.98
C GLN A 111 -18.79 -0.98 13.80
N ILE A 112 -18.37 -1.81 12.85
CA ILE A 112 -19.22 -2.25 11.73
C ILE A 112 -19.53 -3.72 11.91
N ASN A 113 -20.82 -4.04 11.94
CA ASN A 113 -21.31 -5.41 11.95
C ASN A 113 -21.66 -5.85 10.53
N ASN A 114 -21.08 -6.96 10.07
CA ASN A 114 -21.40 -7.53 8.77
C ASN A 114 -22.64 -8.43 8.89
N VAL A 115 -23.81 -7.88 8.55
CA VAL A 115 -25.10 -8.59 8.62
C VAL A 115 -25.24 -9.71 7.60
N PHE A 116 -24.36 -9.78 6.58
CA PHE A 116 -24.41 -10.79 5.51
C PHE A 116 -23.30 -11.84 5.63
N LEU A 117 -22.64 -11.93 6.79
CA LEU A 117 -21.46 -12.77 6.94
C LEU A 117 -21.76 -14.24 6.63
N ASP A 118 -22.91 -14.74 7.05
CA ASP A 118 -23.30 -16.14 6.88
C ASP A 118 -23.69 -16.44 5.43
N GLU A 119 -24.37 -15.52 4.75
CA GLU A 119 -24.68 -15.61 3.33
C GLU A 119 -23.40 -15.61 2.49
N ILE A 120 -22.47 -14.69 2.76
CA ILE A 120 -21.20 -14.61 2.02
C ILE A 120 -20.42 -15.92 2.20
N LYS A 121 -20.27 -16.43 3.44
CA LYS A 121 -19.60 -17.71 3.72
C LYS A 121 -20.24 -18.88 2.96
N ARG A 122 -21.57 -18.89 2.85
CA ARG A 122 -22.31 -19.93 2.12
C ARG A 122 -22.05 -19.87 0.61
N CYS A 123 -21.96 -18.66 0.05
CA CYS A 123 -21.76 -18.43 -1.37
C CYS A 123 -20.31 -18.57 -1.83
N THR A 124 -19.32 -18.33 -0.96
CA THR A 124 -17.89 -18.35 -1.32
C THR A 124 -17.13 -19.49 -0.61
N LYS A 125 -17.38 -20.74 -1.03
CA LYS A 125 -16.78 -21.94 -0.41
C LYS A 125 -15.25 -22.02 -0.54
N GLN A 126 -14.67 -21.37 -1.54
CA GLN A 126 -13.23 -21.45 -1.85
C GLN A 126 -12.42 -20.23 -1.35
N SER A 127 -13.07 -19.08 -1.14
CA SER A 127 -12.40 -17.81 -0.79
C SER A 127 -12.29 -17.55 0.72
N MET A 128 -12.93 -18.38 1.55
CA MET A 128 -13.03 -18.23 3.02
C MET A 128 -12.37 -19.41 3.79
N ARG A 129 -11.58 -20.24 3.11
CA ARG A 129 -10.69 -21.24 3.75
C ARG A 129 -9.33 -20.62 3.99
#